data_AF-A0A6G0PK26-F1
#
_entry.id   AF-A0A6G0PK26-F1
#
_cell.length_a   1.000
_cell.length_b   1.000
_cell.length_c   1.000
_cell.angle_alpha   90.00
_cell.angle_beta   90.00
_cell.angle_gamma   90.00
#
_symmetry.space_group_name_H-M   'P 1'
#
loop_
_entity.id
_entity.type
_entity.pdbx_description
1 polymer ?
#
loop_
_entity_poly.entity_id
_entity_poly.type
_entity_poly.pdbx_seq_one_letter_code
_entity_poly.pdbx_strand_id
1 'polypeptide(L)'
;MKAENNMRELIPYFDSDNASVESAEDFWWCFETATERFNNATRLRMFAARIRGTVGERWRLNSRLTVFETLKRRFYNRFIRLTKEQLLQRLFDATQEPDELVEDWGRQIARY
;
A
#
# COMPACT_ATOMS: atom_id res chain seq x y z
N MET A 1 -16.59 -12.47 -15.50
CA MET A 1 -16.30 -11.39 -16.48
C MET A 1 -17.08 -10.10 -16.23
N LYS A 2 -18.43 -10.02 -16.38
CA LYS A 2 -19.14 -8.73 -16.20
C LYS A 2 -19.01 -8.13 -14.79
N ALA A 3 -19.24 -8.94 -13.74
CA ALA A 3 -19.06 -8.50 -12.35
C ALA A 3 -17.60 -8.14 -12.03
N GLU A 4 -16.63 -8.86 -12.61
CA GLU A 4 -15.21 -8.56 -12.43
C GLU A 4 -14.83 -7.22 -13.08
N ASN A 5 -15.31 -6.95 -14.29
CA ASN A 5 -15.05 -5.68 -14.96
C ASN A 5 -15.69 -4.51 -14.22
N ASN A 6 -16.94 -4.65 -13.79
CA ASN A 6 -17.65 -3.62 -13.04
C ASN A 6 -16.95 -3.28 -11.71
N MET A 7 -16.55 -4.30 -10.93
CA MET A 7 -15.84 -4.04 -9.67
C MET A 7 -14.44 -3.47 -9.92
N ARG A 8 -13.77 -3.89 -10.99
CA ARG A 8 -12.46 -3.34 -11.36
C ARG A 8 -12.56 -1.84 -11.65
N GLU A 9 -13.62 -1.36 -12.27
CA GLU A 9 -13.84 0.06 -12.57
C GLU A 9 -14.00 0.93 -11.32
N LEU A 10 -14.48 0.36 -10.21
CA LEU A 10 -14.61 1.06 -8.93
C LEU A 10 -13.28 1.17 -8.17
N ILE A 11 -12.28 0.37 -8.54
CA ILE A 11 -10.96 0.41 -7.89
C ILE A 11 -10.12 1.49 -8.58
N PRO A 12 -9.57 2.46 -7.83
CA PRO A 12 -8.70 3.49 -8.39
C PRO A 12 -7.42 2.87 -8.95
N TYR A 13 -6.75 3.59 -9.85
CA TYR A 13 -5.40 3.21 -10.26
C TYR A 13 -4.40 3.54 -9.16
N PHE A 14 -3.43 2.66 -8.96
CA PHE A 14 -2.27 2.93 -8.11
C PHE A 14 -1.12 3.45 -8.96
N ASP A 15 -0.83 4.75 -8.87
CA ASP A 15 0.33 5.36 -9.50
C ASP A 15 1.58 5.10 -8.65
N SER A 16 2.29 4.02 -8.96
CA SER A 16 3.45 3.59 -8.19
C SER A 16 4.70 4.48 -8.34
N ASP A 17 4.74 5.36 -9.36
CA ASP A 17 5.88 6.26 -9.56
C ASP A 17 5.80 7.48 -8.64
N ASN A 18 4.59 7.87 -8.23
CA ASN A 18 4.31 9.03 -7.37
C ASN A 18 3.65 8.65 -6.02
N ALA A 19 3.61 7.37 -5.66
CA ALA A 19 2.91 6.89 -4.46
C ALA A 19 3.58 7.39 -3.17
N SER A 20 2.77 8.00 -2.28
CA SER A 20 3.07 8.15 -0.86
C SER A 20 2.60 6.92 -0.06
N VAL A 21 3.05 6.81 1.21
CA VAL A 21 2.57 5.77 2.13
C VAL A 21 1.05 5.82 2.27
N GLU A 22 0.49 7.00 2.49
CA GLU A 22 -0.96 7.22 2.63
C GLU A 22 -1.71 6.78 1.37
N SER A 23 -1.26 7.19 0.18
CA SER A 23 -1.89 6.79 -1.08
C SER A 23 -1.81 5.28 -1.34
N ALA A 24 -0.76 4.62 -0.83
CA ALA A 24 -0.61 3.16 -0.93
C ALA A 24 -1.54 2.43 0.06
N GLU A 25 -1.71 2.94 1.28
CA GLU A 25 -2.66 2.43 2.26
C GLU A 25 -4.11 2.56 1.76
N ASP A 26 -4.48 3.74 1.26
CA ASP A 26 -5.80 4.01 0.70
C ASP A 26 -6.12 3.09 -0.48
N PHE A 27 -5.17 2.99 -1.42
CA PHE A 27 -5.32 2.08 -2.55
C PHE A 27 -5.52 0.63 -2.07
N TRP A 28 -4.68 0.17 -1.14
CA TRP A 28 -4.76 -1.21 -0.66
C TRP A 28 -6.09 -1.49 0.03
N TRP A 29 -6.56 -0.58 0.87
CA TRP A 29 -7.86 -0.69 1.53
C TRP A 29 -9.01 -0.78 0.54
N CYS A 30 -9.08 0.14 -0.43
CA CYS A 30 -10.08 0.13 -1.49
C CYS A 30 -10.03 -1.16 -2.32
N PHE A 31 -8.83 -1.59 -2.70
CA PHE A 31 -8.60 -2.81 -3.48
C PHE A 31 -9.06 -4.06 -2.72
N GLU A 32 -8.66 -4.20 -1.46
CA GLU A 32 -8.96 -5.38 -0.65
C GLU A 32 -10.47 -5.50 -0.42
N THR A 33 -11.12 -4.40 -0.05
CA THR A 33 -12.57 -4.31 0.18
C THR A 33 -13.36 -4.63 -1.09
N ALA A 34 -13.02 -4.00 -2.22
CA ALA A 34 -13.73 -4.20 -3.48
C ALA A 34 -13.56 -5.63 -4.03
N THR A 35 -12.50 -6.34 -3.61
CA THR A 35 -12.15 -7.64 -4.17
C THR A 35 -12.36 -8.84 -3.24
N GLU A 36 -12.87 -8.61 -2.02
CA GLU A 36 -13.02 -9.63 -0.96
C GLU A 36 -13.75 -10.90 -1.43
N ARG A 37 -14.80 -10.75 -2.23
CA ARG A 37 -15.64 -11.87 -2.70
C ARG A 37 -15.03 -12.68 -3.85
N PHE A 38 -13.88 -12.27 -4.38
CA PHE A 38 -13.25 -12.93 -5.51
C PHE A 38 -12.13 -13.87 -5.07
N ASN A 39 -11.90 -14.93 -5.86
CA ASN A 39 -10.79 -15.84 -5.62
C ASN A 39 -9.42 -15.18 -5.88
N ASN A 40 -8.36 -15.80 -5.35
CA ASN A 40 -6.99 -15.29 -5.45
C ASN A 40 -6.56 -14.97 -6.89
N ALA A 41 -6.87 -15.83 -7.86
CA ALA A 41 -6.47 -15.62 -9.25
C ALA A 41 -7.14 -14.38 -9.85
N THR A 42 -8.43 -14.17 -9.60
CA THR A 42 -9.15 -12.97 -10.02
C THR A 42 -8.58 -11.71 -9.35
N ARG A 43 -8.30 -11.76 -8.05
CA ARG A 43 -7.69 -10.63 -7.32
C ARG A 43 -6.33 -10.25 -7.90
N LEU A 44 -5.46 -11.23 -8.18
CA LEU A 44 -4.16 -10.97 -8.81
C LEU A 44 -4.28 -10.32 -10.20
N ARG A 45 -5.25 -10.76 -11.02
CA ARG A 45 -5.52 -10.13 -12.33
C ARG A 45 -6.05 -8.71 -12.20
N MET A 46 -6.95 -8.47 -11.25
CA MET A 46 -7.48 -7.13 -10.97
C MET A 46 -6.36 -6.19 -10.49
N PHE A 47 -5.49 -6.64 -9.59
CA PHE A 47 -4.34 -5.87 -9.13
C PHE A 47 -3.42 -5.49 -10.29
N ALA A 48 -3.07 -6.46 -11.15
CA ALA A 48 -2.24 -6.21 -12.32
C ALA A 48 -2.85 -5.18 -13.29
N ALA A 49 -4.17 -5.07 -13.34
CA ALA A 49 -4.89 -4.10 -14.16
C ALA A 49 -5.14 -2.75 -13.48
N ARG A 50 -4.74 -2.59 -12.21
CA ARG A 50 -4.93 -1.37 -11.41
C ARG A 50 -3.61 -0.71 -10.99
N ILE A 51 -2.51 -1.46 -10.95
CA ILE A 51 -1.18 -0.87 -10.79
C ILE A 51 -0.72 -0.20 -12.10
N ARG A 52 -0.13 0.99 -11.98
CA ARG A 52 0.49 1.76 -13.06
C ARG A 52 1.82 2.33 -12.60
N GLY A 53 2.62 2.79 -13.55
CA GLY A 53 3.93 3.37 -13.26
C GLY A 53 5.04 2.33 -13.37
N THR A 54 6.21 2.80 -13.79
CA THR A 54 7.36 1.97 -14.10
C THR A 54 7.90 1.20 -12.90
N VAL A 55 7.85 1.80 -11.70
CA VAL A 55 8.32 1.17 -10.46
C VAL A 55 7.49 -0.06 -10.12
N GLY A 56 6.16 0.09 -10.12
CA GLY A 56 5.20 -0.95 -9.78
C GLY A 56 5.10 -2.04 -10.84
N GLU A 57 5.13 -1.67 -12.12
CA GLU A 57 5.12 -2.64 -13.22
C GLU A 57 6.36 -3.54 -13.20
N ARG A 58 7.57 -2.96 -13.09
CA ARG A 58 8.81 -3.72 -12.98
C ARG A 58 8.83 -4.60 -11.73
N TRP A 59 8.44 -4.04 -10.59
CA TRP A 59 8.37 -4.81 -9.34
C TRP A 59 7.41 -6.00 -9.45
N ARG A 60 6.23 -5.80 -10.04
CA ARG A 60 5.22 -6.86 -10.23
C ARG A 60 5.74 -7.99 -11.10
N LEU A 61 6.37 -7.65 -12.24
CA LEU A 61 6.96 -8.64 -13.16
C LEU A 61 8.04 -9.49 -12.47
N ASN A 62 8.87 -8.88 -11.63
CA ASN A 62 9.96 -9.57 -10.93
C ASN A 62 9.52 -10.31 -9.65
N SER A 63 8.32 -10.05 -9.12
CA SER A 63 7.92 -10.53 -7.79
C SER A 63 7.30 -11.92 -7.72
N ARG A 64 7.10 -12.61 -8.87
CA ARG A 64 6.47 -13.94 -8.97
C ARG A 64 5.25 -14.09 -8.05
N LEU A 65 4.28 -13.19 -8.18
CA LEU A 65 3.09 -13.12 -7.34
C LEU A 65 2.11 -14.23 -7.70
N THR A 66 2.14 -15.35 -6.97
CA THR A 66 1.32 -16.55 -7.25
C THR A 66 0.09 -16.68 -6.33
N VAL A 67 0.10 -16.03 -5.16
CA VAL A 67 -1.00 -16.06 -4.19
C VAL A 67 -1.25 -14.66 -3.64
N PHE A 68 -2.51 -14.38 -3.29
CA PHE A 68 -2.94 -13.05 -2.85
C PHE A 68 -2.21 -12.58 -1.58
N GLU A 69 -2.01 -13.47 -0.60
CA GLU A 69 -1.26 -13.15 0.63
C GLU A 69 0.19 -12.72 0.36
N THR A 70 0.83 -13.32 -0.64
CA THR A 70 2.20 -12.91 -1.01
C THR A 70 2.20 -11.54 -1.67
N LEU A 71 1.17 -11.22 -2.48
CA LEU A 71 0.97 -9.88 -3.01
C LEU A 71 0.80 -8.87 -1.87
N LYS A 72 -0.12 -9.12 -0.92
CA LYS A 72 -0.36 -8.24 0.23
C LYS A 72 0.94 -7.93 0.96
N ARG A 73 1.62 -8.96 1.47
CA ARG A 73 2.86 -8.78 2.22
C ARG A 73 3.92 -8.00 1.44
N ARG A 74 4.10 -8.28 0.14
CA ARG A 74 5.12 -7.60 -0.67
C ARG A 74 4.72 -6.17 -1.01
N PHE A 75 3.44 -5.90 -1.23
CA PHE A 75 2.92 -4.55 -1.45
C PHE A 75 3.19 -3.67 -0.23
N TYR A 76 2.81 -4.15 0.96
CA TYR A 76 3.09 -3.46 2.22
C TYR A 76 4.57 -3.17 2.39
N ASN A 77 5.44 -4.18 2.21
CA ASN A 77 6.88 -3.99 2.35
C ASN A 77 7.48 -3.00 1.34
N ARG A 78 6.85 -2.79 0.18
CA ARG A 78 7.40 -1.98 -0.91
C ARG A 78 6.89 -0.54 -0.91
N PHE A 79 5.60 -0.36 -0.64
CA PHE A 79 4.91 0.92 -0.85
C PHE A 79 4.34 1.52 0.43
N ILE A 80 4.16 0.74 1.49
CA ILE A 80 3.61 1.23 2.77
C ILE A 80 4.71 1.34 3.82
N ARG A 81 5.57 0.32 3.92
CA ARG A 81 6.66 0.31 4.89
C ARG A 81 7.68 1.38 4.50
N LEU A 82 7.90 2.33 5.40
CA LEU A 82 8.97 3.31 5.31
C LEU A 82 10.34 2.61 5.18
N THR A 83 11.22 3.15 4.35
CA THR A 83 12.63 2.74 4.35
C THR A 83 13.27 3.10 5.69
N LYS A 84 14.42 2.49 6.03
CA LYS A 84 15.14 2.84 7.26
C LYS A 84 15.50 4.33 7.30
N GLU A 85 15.87 4.89 6.16
CA GLU A 85 16.22 6.29 5.99
C GLU A 85 15.00 7.19 6.19
N GLN A 86 13.84 6.81 5.66
CA GLN A 86 12.58 7.53 5.87
C GLN A 86 12.08 7.43 7.32
N LEU A 87 12.27 6.28 7.97
CA LEU A 87 12.02 6.10 9.41
C LEU A 87 12.92 7.01 10.25
N LEU A 88 14.22 7.04 9.95
CA LEU A 88 15.17 7.91 10.62
C LEU A 88 14.84 9.39 10.40
N GLN A 89 14.52 9.78 9.17
CA GLN A 89 14.13 11.15 8.86
C GLN A 89 12.88 11.55 9.62
N ARG A 90 11.86 10.69 9.64
CA ARG A 90 10.62 10.91 10.39
C ARG A 90 10.84 10.96 11.90
N LEU A 91 11.83 10.23 12.42
CA LEU A 91 12.26 10.31 13.82
C LEU A 91 12.96 11.65 14.10
N PHE A 92 13.81 12.14 13.20
CA PHE A 92 14.49 13.43 13.34
C PHE A 92 13.52 14.61 13.22
N ASP A 93 12.50 14.49 12.37
CA ASP A 93 11.51 15.53 12.13
C ASP A 93 10.38 15.51 13.18
N ALA A 94 10.31 14.48 14.04
CA ALA A 94 9.32 14.40 15.09
C ALA A 94 9.63 15.44 16.19
N THR A 95 8.93 16.57 16.16
CA THR A 95 8.91 17.56 17.24
C THR A 95 7.71 17.32 18.15
N GLN A 96 7.90 17.50 19.45
CA GLN A 96 6.80 17.51 20.42
C GLN A 96 6.10 18.86 20.33
N GLU A 97 4.77 18.87 20.18
CA GLU A 97 3.99 20.11 20.22
C GLU A 97 3.95 20.68 21.66
N PRO A 98 3.89 22.01 21.84
CA PRO A 98 4.02 22.65 23.16
C PRO A 98 2.99 22.20 24.21
N ASP A 99 1.83 21.73 23.78
CA ASP A 99 0.70 21.26 24.60
C ASP A 99 0.56 19.72 24.62
N GLU A 100 1.39 18.99 23.89
CA GLU A 100 1.38 17.53 23.84
C GLU A 100 2.09 16.93 25.06
N LEU A 101 1.48 15.93 25.71
CA LEU A 101 2.12 15.20 26.80
C LEU A 101 3.26 14.33 26.27
N VAL A 102 4.40 14.35 26.97
CA VAL A 102 5.61 13.59 26.57
C VAL A 102 5.35 12.09 26.40
N GLU A 103 4.43 11.53 27.19
CA GLU A 103 4.02 10.12 27.13
C GLU A 103 3.21 9.79 25.86
N ASP A 104 2.38 10.73 25.40
CA ASP A 104 1.56 10.55 24.20
C ASP A 104 2.41 10.73 22.94
N TRP A 105 3.28 11.74 22.93
CA TRP A 105 4.31 11.93 21.91
C TRP A 105 5.24 10.71 21.81
N GLY A 106 5.72 10.20 22.96
CA GLY A 106 6.55 9.01 23.03
C GLY A 106 5.84 7.76 22.51
N ARG A 107 4.55 7.59 22.84
CA ARG A 107 3.71 6.51 22.26
C ARG A 107 3.51 6.65 20.76
N GLN A 108 3.45 7.87 20.23
CA GLN A 108 3.35 8.12 18.80
C GLN A 108 4.64 7.74 18.07
N ILE A 109 5.80 8.15 18.57
CA ILE A 109 7.11 7.81 17.97
C ILE A 109 7.37 6.31 18.03
N ALA A 110 6.99 5.63 19.11
CA ALA A 110 7.16 4.19 19.26
C ALA A 110 6.37 3.34 18.25
N ARG A 111 5.46 3.96 17.47
CA ARG A 111 4.66 3.31 16.42
C ARG A 111 5.25 3.47 15.02
N TYR A 112 6.33 4.23 14.85
CA TYR A 112 7.08 4.33 13.59
C TYR A 112 7.89 3.05 13.38
#